data_AF-A0A3M8EU96-F1
#
_entry.id   AF-A0A3M8EU96-F1
#
_cell.length_a   1.000
_cell.length_b   1.000
_cell.length_c   1.000
_cell.angle_alpha   90.00
_cell.angle_beta   90.00
_cell.angle_gamma   90.00
#
_symmetry.space_group_name_H-M   'P 1'
#
loop_
_entity.id
_entity.type
_entity.pdbx_description
1 polymer ?
#
loop_
_entity_poly.entity_id
_entity_poly.type
_entity_poly.pdbx_seq_one_letter_code
_entity_poly.pdbx_strand_id
1 'polypeptide(L)' 'MADAREVLEMMREVARIRISMLRDGVTFYESDKRSYYLQEYEDKLRQIERLIRQFSIRLVSPSSEESEQKELPPP' A
#
# COMPACT_ATOMS: atom_id res chain seq x y z
N MET A 1 7.77 14.23 10.23
CA MET A 1 7.51 12.79 10.47
C MET A 1 6.70 12.32 9.28
N ALA A 2 7.20 11.39 8.47
CA ALA A 2 6.45 10.89 7.31
C ALA A 2 5.30 10.00 7.80
N ASP A 3 4.11 10.16 7.22
CA ASP A 3 2.95 9.32 7.51
C ASP A 3 3.21 7.89 7.01
N ALA A 4 2.77 6.87 7.75
CA ALA A 4 2.95 5.47 7.38
C ALA A 4 2.38 5.16 5.99
N ARG A 5 1.30 5.84 5.59
CA ARG A 5 0.74 5.75 4.25
C ARG A 5 1.68 6.31 3.18
N GLU A 6 2.25 7.48 3.43
CA GLU A 6 3.19 8.14 2.51
C GLU A 6 4.42 7.26 2.27
N VAL A 7 4.95 6.63 3.33
CA VAL A 7 6.06 5.67 3.23
C VAL A 7 5.66 4.46 2.37
N LEU A 8 4.47 3.89 2.57
CA LEU A 8 3.98 2.77 1.76
C LEU A 8 3.80 3.15 0.29
N GLU A 9 3.31 4.35 0.00
CA GLU A 9 3.17 4.85 -1.37
C GLU A 9 4.53 5.05 -2.05
N MET A 10 5.52 5.58 -1.32
CA MET A 10 6.91 5.67 -1.80
C MET A 10 7.51 4.28 -2.05
N MET A 11 7.32 3.32 -1.13
CA MET A 11 7.80 1.94 -1.31
C MET A 11 7.16 1.27 -2.53
N ARG A 12 5.87 1.51 -2.78
CA ARG A 12 5.16 1.03 -3.98
C ARG A 12 5.81 1.55 -5.25
N GLU A 13 6.15 2.83 -5.30
CA GLU A 13 6.79 3.45 -6.46
C GLU A 13 8.18 2.87 -6.72
N VAL A 14 9.01 2.76 -5.68
CA VAL A 14 10.34 2.14 -5.76
C VAL A 14 10.25 0.70 -6.28
N ALA A 15 9.32 -0.10 -5.77
CA ALA A 15 9.12 -1.47 -6.22
C ALA A 15 8.74 -1.53 -7.72
N ARG A 16 7.85 -0.64 -8.18
CA ARG A 16 7.46 -0.55 -9.60
C ARG A 16 8.63 -0.19 -10.51
N ILE A 17 9.43 0.81 -10.12
CA ILE A 17 10.63 1.20 -10.86
C ILE A 17 11.58 0.02 -10.99
N ARG A 18 11.82 -0.70 -9.88
CA ARG A 18 12.76 -1.82 -9.87
C ARG A 18 12.29 -3.00 -10.71
N ILE A 19 10.99 -3.29 -10.70
CA ILE A 19 10.36 -4.30 -11.57
C ILE A 19 10.54 -3.91 -13.05
N SER A 20 10.29 -2.65 -13.41
CA SER A 20 10.50 -2.17 -14.79
C SER A 20 11.94 -2.40 -15.22
N MET A 21 12.91 -1.94 -14.42
CA MET A 21 14.34 -2.12 -14.72
C MET A 21 14.70 -3.60 -14.95
N LEU A 22 14.17 -4.51 -14.11
CA LEU A 22 14.41 -5.96 -14.24
C LEU A 22 13.77 -6.54 -15.51
N ARG A 23 12.59 -6.07 -15.90
CA ARG A 23 11.92 -6.50 -17.14
C ARG A 23 12.63 -5.96 -18.39
N ASP A 24 13.06 -4.71 -18.33
CA ASP A 24 13.74 -4.00 -19.42
C ASP A 24 15.21 -4.45 -19.59
N GLY A 25 15.71 -5.28 -18.66
CA GLY A 25 17.09 -5.79 -18.71
C GLY A 25 18.15 -4.76 -18.35
N VAL A 26 17.77 -3.62 -17.75
CA VAL A 26 18.67 -2.52 -17.34
C VAL A 26 19.34 -2.82 -15.99
N THR A 27 19.53 -4.09 -15.66
CA THR A 27 20.11 -4.52 -14.39
C THR A 27 21.37 -5.35 -14.62
N PHE A 28 22.38 -5.15 -13.78
CA PHE A 28 23.65 -5.90 -13.81
C PHE A 28 23.54 -7.37 -13.36
N TYR A 29 22.33 -7.92 -13.21
CA TYR A 29 22.13 -9.30 -12.78
C TYR A 29 22.17 -10.26 -13.97
N GLU A 30 22.79 -11.43 -13.78
CA GLU A 30 22.63 -12.59 -14.66
C GLU A 30 21.15 -13.00 -14.78
N SER A 31 20.77 -13.64 -15.89
CA SER A 31 19.38 -13.98 -16.22
C SER A 31 18.63 -14.67 -15.08
N ASP A 32 19.30 -15.58 -14.38
CA ASP A 32 18.69 -16.43 -13.37
C ASP A 32 18.39 -15.62 -12.10
N LYS A 33 19.31 -14.74 -11.72
CA LYS A 33 19.14 -13.80 -10.61
C LYS A 33 18.09 -12.73 -10.95
N ARG A 34 18.01 -12.31 -12.22
CA ARG A 34 17.00 -11.35 -12.69
C ARG A 34 15.58 -11.87 -12.47
N SER A 35 15.32 -13.12 -12.86
CA SER A 35 14.01 -13.76 -12.68
C SER A 35 13.67 -13.94 -11.20
N TYR A 36 14.63 -14.36 -10.38
CA TYR A 36 14.46 -14.45 -8.93
C TYR A 36 14.07 -13.10 -8.31
N TYR A 37 14.85 -12.04 -8.59
CA TYR A 37 14.56 -10.72 -8.03
C TYR A 37 13.26 -10.14 -8.56
N LEU A 38 12.92 -10.38 -9.83
CA LEU A 38 11.66 -9.93 -10.40
C LEU A 38 10.47 -10.49 -9.60
N GLN A 39 10.48 -11.79 -9.32
CA GLN A 39 9.45 -12.43 -8.52
C GLN A 39 9.38 -11.84 -7.10
N GLU A 40 10.53 -11.69 -6.43
CA GLU A 40 10.62 -11.10 -5.09
C GLU A 40 10.04 -9.67 -5.03
N TYR A 41 10.35 -8.83 -6.03
CA TYR A 41 9.82 -7.47 -6.08
C TYR A 41 8.31 -7.45 -6.39
N GLU A 42 7.81 -8.36 -7.23
CA GLU A 42 6.37 -8.51 -7.47
C GLU A 42 5.61 -8.94 -6.21
N ASP A 43 6.18 -9.87 -5.42
CA ASP A 43 5.60 -10.29 -4.15
C ASP A 43 5.56 -9.15 -3.12
N LYS A 44 6.65 -8.39 -3.00
CA LYS A 44 6.68 -7.21 -2.12
C LYS A 44 5.70 -6.14 -2.57
N LEU A 45 5.57 -5.89 -3.87
CA LEU A 45 4.58 -4.95 -4.41
C LEU A 45 3.16 -5.36 -4.03
N ARG A 46 2.81 -6.65 -4.16
CA ARG A 46 1.51 -7.18 -3.73
C ARG A 46 1.26 -6.96 -2.23
N GLN A 47 2.27 -7.16 -1.39
CA GLN A 47 2.16 -6.94 0.05
C GLN A 47 1.94 -5.46 0.38
N ILE A 48 2.71 -4.56 -0.24
CA ILE A 48 2.57 -3.11 -0.05
C ILE A 48 1.16 -2.65 -0.47
N GLU A 49 0.66 -3.12 -1.62
CA GLU A 49 -0.68 -2.78 -2.09
C GLU A 49 -1.79 -3.28 -1.15
N ARG A 50 -1.61 -4.45 -0.52
CA ARG A 50 -2.52 -4.94 0.53
C ARG A 50 -2.50 -4.06 1.77
N LEU A 51 -1.32 -3.65 2.24
CA LEU A 51 -1.18 -2.78 3.40
C LEU A 51 -1.82 -1.41 3.17
N ILE A 52 -1.59 -0.80 2.00
CA ILE A 52 -2.23 0.47 1.61
C ILE A 52 -3.76 0.33 1.64
N ARG A 53 -4.30 -0.76 1.07
CA ARG A 53 -5.75 -1.02 1.09
C ARG A 53 -6.29 -1.16 2.52
N GLN A 54 -5.57 -1.84 3.41
CA GLN A 54 -5.97 -1.98 4.81
C GLN A 54 -5.97 -0.64 5.55
N PHE A 55 -5.00 0.24 5.29
CA PHE A 55 -5.00 1.60 5.83
C PHE A 55 -6.22 2.38 5.35
N SER A 56 -6.59 2.28 4.06
CA SER A 56 -7.81 2.91 3.54
C SER A 56 -9.08 2.38 4.20
N ILE A 57 -9.17 1.07 4.46
CA ILE A 57 -10.34 0.47 5.15
C ILE A 57 -10.44 0.94 6.60
N ARG A 58 -9.32 0.99 7.33
CA ARG A 58 -9.31 1.46 8.74
C ARG A 58 -9.70 2.93 8.86
N LEU A 59 -9.37 3.76 7.87
CA LEU A 59 -9.77 5.16 7.84
C LEU A 59 -11.28 5.33 7.57
N VAL A 60 -11.90 4.37 6.89
CA VAL A 60 -13.32 4.41 6.50
C VAL A 60 -14.22 3.69 7.51
N SER A 61 -13.67 2.99 8.52
CA SER A 61 -14.46 2.53 9.66
C SER A 61 -14.92 3.76 10.45
N PRO A 62 -16.20 4.17 10.34
CA PRO A 62 -16.69 5.25 11.16
C PRO A 62 -16.84 4.68 12.57
N SER A 63 -16.52 5.50 13.55
CA SER A 63 -17.23 5.55 14.82
C SER A 63 -18.73 5.68 14.55
N SER A 64 -19.37 4.57 14.17
CA SER A 64 -20.81 4.40 14.16
C SER A 64 -21.18 3.77 15.49
N GLU A 65 -21.20 4.60 16.53
CA GLU A 65 -22.09 4.52 17.69
C GLU A 65 -21.74 5.68 18.64
N GLU A 66 -22.78 6.28 19.21
CA GLU A 66 -22.77 7.38 20.19
C GLU A 66 -22.54 8.81 19.68
N SER A 67 -23.61 9.37 19.10
CA SER A 67 -24.20 10.60 19.66
C SER A 67 -25.69 10.61 19.34
N GLU A 68 -26.47 10.37 20.39
CA GLU A 68 -27.91 10.24 20.39
C GLU A 68 -28.60 11.42 19.70
N GLN A 69 -29.41 11.11 18.69
CA GLN A 69 -30.53 11.96 18.30
C GLN A 69 -31.54 11.97 19.46
N LYS A 70 -31.54 13.05 20.25
CA LYS A 70 -32.67 13.44 21.08
C LYS A 70 -32.94 14.93 20.94
N GLU A 71 -33.62 15.27 19.86
CA GLU A 71 -34.47 16.46 19.73
C GLU A 71 -35.88 15.90 19.44
N LEU A 72 -37.01 16.25 20.07
CA LEU A 72 -37.57 17.41 20.81
C LEU A 72 -38.99 16.97 21.32
N PRO A 73 -39.92 17.80 21.85
CA PRO A 73 -39.92 19.10 22.57
C PRO A 73 -40.74 19.02 23.92
N PRO A 74 -41.01 20.13 24.67
CA PRO A 74 -41.55 20.08 26.03
C PRO A 74 -43.09 20.11 26.08
N PRO A 75 -43.72 19.70 27.21
CA PRO A 75 -45.02 20.17 27.65
C PRO A 75 -44.95 21.43 28.53
#